data_AF-A0A1F3MGG2-F1
#
_entry.id   AF-A0A1F3MGG2-F1
#
_cell.length_a   1.000
_cell.length_b   1.000
_cell.length_c   1.000
_cell.angle_alpha   90.00
_cell.angle_beta   90.00
_cell.angle_gamma   90.00
#
_symmetry.space_group_name_H-M   'P 1'
#
loop_
_entity.id
_entity.type
_entity.pdbx_description
1 polymer ?
#
loop_
_entity_poly.entity_id
_entity_poly.type
_entity_poly.pdbx_seq_one_letter_code
_entity_poly.pdbx_strand_id
1 'polypeptide(L)'
;MNNRTIQTIGTIIKKEQLASVVHDTRSSALILESLEPFPGYHGTTIPDRLEPDSLFVATKIMYNDERIIRAIQAVKMVYPLRFDAAPGTINFQNNPVNVIRFKFISYHAISELIECFRETGIEFMKSKKVAPYTSIIKIRRHFKMNEIQEGIFRDGDNNQTYYIQVPVQLRWVTFEKITMQLKYNLENNNFDAAQTSVFTEFGLLDLVRIYDLDASPGKLQFIRNNYLEAISKL
;
A
#
# COMPACT_ATOMS: atom_id res chain seq x y z
N MET A 1 15.11 -8.38 26.49
CA MET A 1 15.06 -7.20 25.60
C MET A 1 13.60 -6.82 25.47
N ASN A 2 13.21 -5.62 25.91
CA ASN A 2 11.84 -5.14 25.69
C ASN A 2 11.69 -4.77 24.22
N ASN A 3 11.09 -5.65 23.43
CA ASN A 3 10.82 -5.36 22.02
C ASN A 3 9.75 -4.26 21.95
N ARG A 4 10.16 -3.05 21.55
CA ARG A 4 9.27 -1.91 21.36
C ARG A 4 8.20 -2.29 20.33
N THR A 5 6.94 -2.17 20.72
CA THR A 5 5.81 -2.37 19.80
C THR A 5 5.18 -1.01 19.50
N ILE A 6 4.97 -0.70 18.23
CA ILE A 6 4.29 0.51 17.76
C ILE A 6 2.95 0.09 17.15
N GLN A 7 1.87 0.65 17.67
CA GLN A 7 0.51 0.51 17.13
C GLN A 7 -0.06 1.90 16.89
N THR A 8 -0.27 2.26 15.62
CA THR A 8 -0.64 3.63 15.25
C THR A 8 -1.18 3.69 13.83
N ILE A 9 -1.70 4.85 13.44
CA ILE A 9 -2.06 5.15 12.05
C ILE A 9 -0.86 5.71 11.28
N GLY A 10 -0.85 5.48 9.97
CA GLY A 10 0.19 5.98 9.09
C GLY A 10 -0.16 5.85 7.62
N THR A 11 0.78 6.19 6.76
CA THR A 11 0.65 6.05 5.31
C THR A 11 1.73 5.19 4.73
N ILE A 12 1.36 4.39 3.73
CA ILE A 12 2.28 3.80 2.75
C ILE A 12 2.14 4.57 1.45
N ILE A 13 3.26 4.92 0.83
CA ILE A 13 3.34 5.50 -0.51
C ILE A 13 4.14 4.54 -1.39
N LYS A 14 3.56 4.15 -2.54
CA LYS A 14 4.19 3.27 -3.53
C LYS A 14 3.86 3.73 -4.95
N LYS A 15 4.64 3.29 -5.94
CA LYS A 15 4.36 3.53 -7.36
C LYS A 15 4.03 2.21 -8.04
N GLU A 16 2.86 2.10 -8.66
CA GLU A 16 2.42 0.89 -9.35
C GLU A 16 1.75 1.23 -10.69
N GLN A 17 1.63 0.24 -11.57
CA GLN A 17 0.82 0.34 -12.78
C GLN A 17 -0.62 -0.02 -12.45
N LEU A 18 -1.54 0.91 -12.71
CA LEU A 18 -2.97 0.75 -12.54
C LEU A 18 -3.68 0.68 -13.90
N ALA A 19 -4.73 -0.12 -14.00
CA ALA A 19 -5.60 -0.18 -15.16
C ALA A 19 -7.05 -0.47 -14.74
N SER A 20 -8.01 -0.31 -15.66
CA SER A 20 -9.34 -0.87 -15.46
C SER A 20 -9.27 -2.38 -15.24
N VAL A 21 -10.14 -2.87 -14.35
CA VAL A 21 -10.31 -4.32 -14.15
C VAL A 21 -10.66 -5.01 -15.47
N VAL A 22 -9.96 -6.09 -15.81
CA VAL A 22 -10.21 -6.86 -17.04
C VAL A 22 -11.47 -7.73 -16.92
N HIS A 23 -11.73 -8.23 -15.71
CA HIS A 23 -12.88 -9.07 -15.40
C HIS A 23 -14.19 -8.25 -15.28
N ASP A 24 -15.32 -8.85 -15.67
CA ASP A 24 -16.63 -8.23 -15.51
C ASP A 24 -17.01 -8.17 -14.02
N THR A 25 -16.93 -6.95 -13.47
CA THR A 25 -17.34 -6.66 -12.09
C THR A 25 -18.82 -6.38 -11.96
N ARG A 26 -19.56 -6.16 -13.06
CA ARG A 26 -20.97 -5.71 -13.07
C ARG A 26 -21.24 -4.49 -12.18
N SER A 27 -20.24 -3.63 -11.99
CA SER A 27 -20.37 -2.40 -11.21
C SER A 27 -20.42 -1.17 -12.12
N SER A 28 -21.22 -0.19 -11.72
CA SER A 28 -21.25 1.14 -12.35
C SER A 28 -20.13 2.06 -11.85
N ALA A 29 -19.31 1.62 -10.89
CA ALA A 29 -18.22 2.40 -10.32
C ALA A 29 -16.92 2.28 -11.14
N LEU A 30 -16.06 3.29 -11.07
CA LEU A 30 -14.69 3.22 -11.58
C LEU A 30 -13.84 2.37 -10.64
N ILE A 31 -13.52 1.15 -11.08
CA ILE A 31 -12.67 0.19 -10.38
C ILE A 31 -11.37 0.03 -11.17
N LEU A 32 -10.25 0.17 -10.47
CA LEU A 32 -8.92 -0.07 -11.00
C LEU A 32 -8.25 -1.22 -10.24
N GLU A 33 -7.35 -1.92 -10.91
CA GLU A 33 -6.49 -2.95 -10.30
C GLU A 33 -5.01 -2.63 -10.51
N SER A 34 -4.15 -3.16 -9.64
CA SER A 34 -2.70 -3.11 -9.84
C SER A 34 -2.26 -4.27 -10.72
N LEU A 35 -1.61 -3.97 -11.84
CA LEU A 35 -1.09 -4.98 -12.78
C LEU A 35 0.14 -5.71 -12.23
N GLU A 36 0.99 -4.98 -11.50
CA GLU A 36 2.24 -5.50 -10.92
C GLU A 36 2.31 -5.09 -9.45
N PRO A 37 1.59 -5.78 -8.55
CA PRO A 37 1.73 -5.53 -7.12
C PRO A 37 3.14 -5.92 -6.69
N PHE A 38 3.83 -5.03 -5.96
CA PHE A 38 5.20 -5.21 -5.46
C PHE A 38 6.31 -5.13 -6.54
N PRO A 39 6.50 -3.96 -7.19
CA PRO A 39 7.44 -3.82 -8.30
C PRO A 39 8.90 -4.14 -7.95
N GLY A 40 9.51 -4.98 -8.77
CA GLY A 40 10.89 -5.47 -8.60
C GLY A 40 11.06 -6.51 -7.49
N TYR A 41 9.96 -7.06 -6.97
CA TYR A 41 9.94 -8.42 -6.44
C TYR A 41 9.48 -9.38 -7.55
N HIS A 42 10.37 -10.27 -7.97
CA HIS A 42 10.15 -11.32 -8.96
C HIS A 42 9.85 -12.63 -8.22
N GLY A 43 8.61 -12.81 -7.77
CA GLY A 43 8.09 -14.13 -7.43
C GLY A 43 7.93 -15.00 -8.68
N THR A 44 7.67 -16.30 -8.53
CA THR A 44 7.33 -17.18 -9.65
C THR A 44 6.24 -16.52 -10.49
N THR A 45 6.54 -16.24 -11.76
CA THR A 45 5.64 -15.80 -12.81
C THR A 45 4.26 -16.36 -12.53
N ILE A 46 3.29 -15.53 -12.13
CA ILE A 46 1.97 -16.07 -11.78
C ILE A 46 1.22 -16.28 -13.10
N PRO A 47 0.89 -17.52 -13.48
CA PRO A 47 -0.19 -17.74 -14.43
C PRO A 47 -1.50 -17.40 -13.71
N ASP A 48 -2.40 -16.66 -14.36
CA ASP A 48 -3.82 -16.53 -14.00
C ASP A 48 -4.13 -16.43 -12.49
N ARG A 49 -3.81 -15.29 -11.85
CA ARG A 49 -4.43 -14.98 -10.56
C ARG A 49 -5.94 -14.81 -10.79
N LEU A 50 -6.73 -15.77 -10.32
CA LEU A 50 -8.19 -15.73 -10.38
C LEU A 50 -8.78 -14.54 -9.60
N GLU A 51 -8.03 -14.01 -8.63
CA GLU A 51 -8.49 -12.94 -7.73
C GLU A 51 -7.48 -11.78 -7.61
N PRO A 52 -7.96 -10.54 -7.43
CA PRO A 52 -7.11 -9.36 -7.35
C PRO A 52 -6.37 -9.27 -6.01
N ASP A 53 -5.12 -8.80 -6.02
CA ASP A 53 -4.43 -8.46 -4.76
C ASP A 53 -5.01 -7.18 -4.13
N SER A 54 -5.27 -6.18 -4.95
CA SER A 54 -5.83 -4.88 -4.53
C SER A 54 -6.74 -4.33 -5.62
N LEU A 55 -7.96 -3.95 -5.24
CA LEU A 55 -8.85 -3.14 -6.07
C LEU A 55 -8.91 -1.71 -5.52
N PHE A 56 -8.95 -0.73 -6.41
CA PHE A 56 -9.06 0.69 -6.06
C PHE A 56 -10.34 1.24 -6.67
N VAL A 57 -11.31 1.59 -5.83
CA VAL A 57 -12.60 2.14 -6.27
C VAL A 57 -12.58 3.65 -6.05
N ALA A 58 -12.67 4.43 -7.13
CA ALA A 58 -12.56 5.88 -7.07
C ALA A 58 -13.82 6.55 -6.54
N THR A 59 -13.67 7.40 -5.53
CA THR A 59 -14.77 8.15 -4.93
C THR A 59 -15.09 9.38 -5.77
N LYS A 60 -16.37 9.76 -5.83
CA LYS A 60 -16.84 10.90 -6.61
C LYS A 60 -16.36 12.24 -6.04
N ILE A 61 -16.20 12.30 -4.72
CA ILE A 61 -15.65 13.46 -3.99
C ILE A 61 -14.49 13.02 -3.11
N MET A 62 -13.69 13.98 -2.65
CA MET A 62 -12.63 13.74 -1.68
C MET A 62 -13.21 13.65 -0.26
N TYR A 63 -13.61 12.45 0.15
CA TYR A 63 -13.97 12.20 1.54
C TYR A 63 -12.74 12.26 2.44
N ASN A 64 -12.91 12.74 3.66
CA ASN A 64 -11.87 12.61 4.68
C ASN A 64 -11.67 11.12 5.08
N ASP A 65 -10.47 10.78 5.53
CA ASP A 65 -10.10 9.39 5.89
C ASP A 65 -11.06 8.81 6.94
N GLU A 66 -11.48 9.62 7.93
CA GLU A 66 -12.38 9.20 9.00
C GLU A 66 -13.77 8.77 8.50
N ARG A 67 -14.33 9.50 7.53
CA ARG A 67 -15.63 9.19 6.91
C ARG A 67 -15.57 7.84 6.20
N ILE A 68 -14.47 7.58 5.49
CA ILE A 68 -14.24 6.28 4.85
C ILE A 68 -14.07 5.19 5.91
N ILE A 69 -13.30 5.42 6.97
CA ILE A 69 -13.08 4.45 8.05
C ILE A 69 -14.41 4.08 8.74
N ARG A 70 -15.26 5.07 9.03
CA ARG A 70 -16.60 4.83 9.60
C ARG A 70 -17.49 4.02 8.66
N ALA A 71 -17.44 4.30 7.35
CA ALA A 71 -18.15 3.51 6.34
C ALA A 71 -17.64 2.05 6.32
N ILE A 72 -16.32 1.85 6.36
CA ILE A 72 -15.71 0.51 6.43
C ILE A 72 -16.21 -0.25 7.67
N GLN A 73 -16.24 0.40 8.83
CA GLN A 73 -16.75 -0.20 10.07
C GLN A 73 -18.23 -0.58 9.94
N ALA A 74 -19.06 0.29 9.39
CA ALA A 74 -20.48 0.03 9.16
C ALA A 74 -20.70 -1.18 8.23
N VAL A 75 -20.01 -1.21 7.09
CA VAL A 75 -20.14 -2.30 6.11
C VAL A 75 -19.63 -3.63 6.66
N LYS A 76 -18.55 -3.62 7.46
CA LYS A 76 -18.04 -4.84 8.12
C LYS A 76 -19.03 -5.49 9.09
N MET A 77 -20.02 -4.76 9.59
CA MET A 77 -21.05 -5.33 10.48
C MET A 77 -22.14 -6.08 9.72
N VAL A 78 -22.36 -5.78 8.44
CA VAL A 78 -23.51 -6.28 7.67
C VAL A 78 -23.12 -7.14 6.48
N TYR A 79 -21.92 -6.92 5.90
CA TYR A 79 -21.49 -7.63 4.72
C TYR A 79 -20.94 -9.03 5.09
N PRO A 80 -21.45 -10.12 4.48
CA PRO A 80 -21.17 -11.48 4.96
C PRO A 80 -19.77 -12.00 4.58
N LEU A 81 -19.16 -11.45 3.52
CA LEU A 81 -17.85 -11.90 3.07
C LEU A 81 -16.74 -11.10 3.74
N ARG A 82 -15.61 -11.76 4.00
CA ARG A 82 -14.40 -11.11 4.52
C ARG A 82 -13.88 -10.12 3.47
N PHE A 83 -13.53 -8.92 3.91
CA PHE A 83 -12.75 -7.96 3.12
C PHE A 83 -11.87 -7.10 4.03
N ASP A 84 -10.82 -6.53 3.46
CA ASP A 84 -10.10 -5.40 4.05
C ASP A 84 -10.26 -4.17 3.17
N ALA A 85 -10.33 -3.00 3.79
CA ALA A 85 -10.51 -1.74 3.09
C ALA A 85 -9.71 -0.64 3.78
N ALA A 86 -9.19 0.31 3.00
CA ALA A 86 -8.44 1.44 3.50
C ALA A 86 -8.66 2.69 2.63
N PRO A 87 -8.77 3.88 3.23
CA PRO A 87 -8.73 5.12 2.45
C PRO A 87 -7.38 5.29 1.76
N GLY A 88 -7.43 5.86 0.57
CA GLY A 88 -6.24 6.18 -0.19
C GLY A 88 -6.43 7.27 -1.23
N THR A 89 -5.33 7.61 -1.88
CA THR A 89 -5.28 8.56 -2.98
C THR A 89 -4.40 7.99 -4.09
N ILE A 90 -4.82 8.19 -5.33
CA ILE A 90 -4.04 7.88 -6.53
C ILE A 90 -3.94 9.13 -7.41
N ASN A 91 -2.93 9.21 -8.27
CA ASN A 91 -2.83 10.26 -9.28
C ASN A 91 -3.45 9.76 -10.58
N PHE A 92 -4.68 10.17 -10.85
CA PHE A 92 -5.40 9.78 -12.05
C PHE A 92 -5.60 10.98 -12.98
N GLN A 93 -5.15 10.87 -14.23
CA GLN A 93 -5.19 11.96 -15.23
C GLN A 93 -4.57 13.27 -14.68
N ASN A 94 -3.39 13.16 -14.06
CA ASN A 94 -2.64 14.27 -13.44
C ASN A 94 -3.34 14.94 -12.25
N ASN A 95 -4.41 14.36 -11.71
CA ASN A 95 -5.12 14.89 -10.55
C ASN A 95 -5.14 13.87 -9.41
N PRO A 96 -5.03 14.31 -8.15
CA PRO A 96 -5.25 13.44 -7.01
C PRO A 96 -6.73 13.03 -6.96
N VAL A 97 -6.99 11.74 -6.86
CA VAL A 97 -8.32 11.14 -6.74
C VAL A 97 -8.35 10.26 -5.50
N ASN A 98 -9.33 10.48 -4.63
CA ASN A 98 -9.55 9.62 -3.48
C ASN A 98 -10.13 8.28 -3.92
N VAL A 99 -9.65 7.23 -3.29
CA VAL A 99 -10.06 5.85 -3.54
C VAL A 99 -10.30 5.15 -2.22
N ILE A 100 -11.11 4.10 -2.26
CA ILE A 100 -11.08 3.06 -1.25
C ILE A 100 -10.33 1.89 -1.87
N ARG A 101 -9.23 1.49 -1.24
CA ARG A 101 -8.49 0.28 -1.62
C ARG A 101 -9.11 -0.91 -0.90
N PHE A 102 -9.56 -1.89 -1.65
CA PHE A 102 -10.09 -3.16 -1.16
C PHE A 102 -9.10 -4.31 -1.35
N LYS A 103 -9.07 -5.22 -0.39
CA LYS A 103 -8.34 -6.49 -0.41
C LYS A 103 -9.22 -7.64 0.06
N PHE A 104 -8.83 -8.87 -0.28
CA PHE A 104 -9.51 -10.11 0.10
C PHE A 104 -10.96 -10.18 -0.42
N ILE A 105 -11.26 -9.49 -1.52
CA ILE A 105 -12.57 -9.46 -2.16
C ILE A 105 -12.42 -9.84 -3.63
N SER A 106 -13.36 -10.62 -4.16
CA SER A 106 -13.32 -11.06 -5.54
C SER A 106 -13.90 -10.07 -6.53
N TYR A 107 -13.56 -10.25 -7.81
CA TYR A 107 -14.16 -9.46 -8.90
C TYR A 107 -15.69 -9.57 -8.96
N HIS A 108 -16.24 -10.72 -8.58
CA HIS A 108 -17.69 -10.95 -8.59
C HIS A 108 -18.39 -10.33 -7.37
N ALA A 109 -17.71 -10.24 -6.23
CA ALA A 109 -18.28 -9.73 -4.98
C ALA A 109 -18.15 -8.22 -4.81
N ILE A 110 -17.20 -7.57 -5.51
CA ILE A 110 -16.92 -6.14 -5.34
C ILE A 110 -18.14 -5.24 -5.65
N SER A 111 -19.00 -5.62 -6.59
CA SER A 111 -20.17 -4.79 -6.93
C SER A 111 -21.16 -4.68 -5.77
N GLU A 112 -21.51 -5.81 -5.16
CA GLU A 112 -22.36 -5.84 -3.98
C GLU A 112 -21.74 -5.08 -2.82
N LEU A 113 -20.43 -5.27 -2.59
CA LEU A 113 -19.70 -4.53 -1.57
C LEU A 113 -19.79 -3.01 -1.81
N ILE A 114 -19.62 -2.56 -3.06
CA ILE A 114 -19.76 -1.14 -3.43
C ILE A 114 -21.15 -0.61 -3.11
N GLU A 115 -22.22 -1.39 -3.34
CA GLU A 115 -23.59 -0.98 -2.97
C GLU A 115 -23.72 -0.78 -1.44
N CYS A 116 -23.17 -1.68 -0.62
CA CYS A 116 -23.15 -1.48 0.83
C CYS A 116 -22.45 -0.18 1.23
N PHE A 117 -21.37 0.20 0.53
CA PHE A 117 -20.72 1.50 0.76
C PHE A 117 -21.61 2.69 0.33
N ARG A 118 -22.39 2.55 -0.75
CA ARG A 118 -23.35 3.59 -1.16
C ARG A 118 -24.44 3.81 -0.12
N GLU A 119 -24.92 2.76 0.53
CA GLU A 119 -25.89 2.86 1.63
C GLU A 119 -25.34 3.65 2.83
N THR A 120 -24.01 3.64 3.04
CA THR A 120 -23.38 4.50 4.05
C THR A 120 -23.23 5.97 3.63
N GLY A 121 -23.58 6.31 2.38
CA GLY A 121 -23.45 7.65 1.80
C GLY A 121 -22.10 7.93 1.13
N ILE A 122 -21.36 6.90 0.71
CA ILE A 122 -20.15 7.04 -0.11
C ILE A 122 -20.54 6.97 -1.59
N GLU A 123 -20.21 8.02 -2.34
CA GLU A 123 -20.44 8.08 -3.78
C GLU A 123 -19.17 7.74 -4.55
N PHE A 124 -19.34 7.01 -5.66
CA PHE A 124 -18.24 6.55 -6.51
C PHE A 124 -18.30 7.20 -7.90
N MET A 125 -17.14 7.39 -8.52
CA MET A 125 -17.05 7.83 -9.91
C MET A 125 -17.68 6.78 -10.83
N LYS A 126 -18.29 7.22 -11.94
CA LYS A 126 -18.85 6.30 -12.94
C LYS A 126 -17.75 5.50 -13.64
N SER A 127 -18.05 4.25 -13.98
CA SER A 127 -17.16 3.37 -14.71
C SER A 127 -16.76 3.98 -16.06
N LYS A 128 -15.48 3.82 -16.40
CA LYS A 128 -14.91 4.14 -17.71
C LYS A 128 -13.69 3.26 -17.93
N LYS A 129 -13.40 2.94 -19.19
CA LYS A 129 -12.17 2.22 -19.54
C LYS A 129 -10.96 3.11 -19.31
N VAL A 130 -9.96 2.56 -18.63
CA VAL A 130 -8.70 3.20 -18.29
C VAL A 130 -7.58 2.28 -18.78
N ALA A 131 -6.80 2.77 -19.75
CA ALA A 131 -5.59 2.10 -20.20
C ALA A 131 -4.54 2.07 -19.06
N PRO A 132 -3.61 1.09 -19.07
CA PRO A 132 -2.54 1.02 -18.09
C PRO A 132 -1.79 2.36 -17.96
N TYR A 133 -1.58 2.80 -16.72
CA TYR A 133 -0.82 4.00 -16.41
C TYR A 133 -0.10 3.85 -15.06
N THR A 134 1.01 4.56 -14.90
CA THR A 134 1.74 4.58 -13.63
C THR A 134 1.15 5.62 -12.67
N SER A 135 0.88 5.21 -11.44
CA SER A 135 0.39 6.09 -10.37
C SER A 135 1.23 5.98 -9.12
N ILE A 136 1.43 7.12 -8.45
CA ILE A 136 1.77 7.12 -7.02
C ILE A 136 0.48 6.85 -6.24
N ILE A 137 0.52 5.86 -5.37
CA ILE A 137 -0.59 5.40 -4.54
C ILE A 137 -0.21 5.70 -3.10
N LYS A 138 -1.09 6.39 -2.38
CA LYS A 138 -0.97 6.66 -0.95
C LYS A 138 -2.11 5.96 -0.22
N ILE A 139 -1.80 5.03 0.68
CA ILE A 139 -2.80 4.30 1.47
C ILE A 139 -2.62 4.65 2.94
N ARG A 140 -3.70 5.05 3.61
CA ARG A 140 -3.73 5.28 5.06
C ARG A 140 -4.25 4.02 5.73
N ARG A 141 -3.49 3.49 6.68
CA ARG A 141 -3.92 2.31 7.46
C ARG A 141 -3.41 2.35 8.90
N HIS A 142 -3.92 1.45 9.71
CA HIS A 142 -3.32 1.12 11.00
C HIS A 142 -2.10 0.20 10.81
N PHE A 143 -1.07 0.40 11.63
CA PHE A 143 0.17 -0.35 11.64
C PHE A 143 0.33 -1.02 12.98
N LYS A 144 0.85 -2.24 12.96
CA LYS A 144 1.36 -2.95 14.12
C LYS A 144 2.79 -3.37 13.77
N MET A 145 3.76 -2.87 14.50
CA MET A 145 5.18 -3.06 14.19
C MET A 145 5.92 -3.45 15.46
N ASN A 146 6.70 -4.52 15.39
CA ASN A 146 7.52 -4.99 16.51
C ASN A 146 8.99 -4.75 16.16
N GLU A 147 9.71 -4.01 17.00
CA GLU A 147 11.15 -3.79 16.83
C GLU A 147 11.88 -5.11 17.02
N ILE A 148 12.66 -5.51 16.01
CA ILE A 148 13.46 -6.74 16.00
C ILE A 148 14.96 -6.44 16.12
N GLN A 149 15.34 -5.21 15.80
CA GLN A 149 16.67 -4.63 15.94
C GLN A 149 16.51 -3.11 15.93
N GLU A 150 17.45 -2.36 16.49
CA GLU A 150 17.37 -0.90 16.56
C GLU A 150 17.03 -0.24 15.21
N GLY A 151 15.86 0.41 15.15
CA GLY A 151 15.36 1.07 13.94
C GLY A 151 14.92 0.12 12.81
N ILE A 152 14.78 -1.18 13.09
CA ILE A 152 14.24 -2.20 12.18
C ILE A 152 13.07 -2.90 12.87
N PHE A 153 11.91 -2.82 12.23
CA PHE A 153 10.68 -3.39 12.72
C PHE A 153 10.17 -4.47 11.78
N ARG A 154 9.50 -5.48 12.32
CA ARG A 154 8.71 -6.46 11.57
C ARG A 154 7.23 -6.11 11.67
N ASP A 155 6.50 -6.24 10.57
CA ASP A 155 5.05 -6.09 10.56
C ASP A 155 4.39 -7.16 11.42
N GLY A 156 3.39 -6.75 12.21
CA GLY A 156 2.70 -7.62 13.16
C GLY A 156 1.66 -8.55 12.53
N ASP A 157 1.27 -8.29 11.28
CA ASP A 157 0.27 -9.06 10.53
C ASP A 157 0.89 -9.83 9.35
N ASN A 158 2.06 -9.39 8.85
CA ASN A 158 2.80 -10.06 7.77
C ASN A 158 4.30 -10.23 8.08
N ASN A 159 4.72 -11.45 8.39
CA ASN A 159 6.12 -11.77 8.74
C ASN A 159 7.16 -11.55 7.62
N GLN A 160 6.72 -11.32 6.37
CA GLN A 160 7.58 -11.03 5.22
C GLN A 160 7.68 -9.51 4.95
N THR A 161 7.06 -8.69 5.79
CA THR A 161 7.10 -7.23 5.70
C THR A 161 7.88 -6.64 6.87
N TYR A 162 8.80 -5.75 6.54
CA TYR A 162 9.70 -5.08 7.47
C TYR A 162 9.64 -3.57 7.27
N TYR A 163 10.05 -2.81 8.28
CA TYR A 163 10.13 -1.35 8.24
C TYR A 163 11.48 -0.90 8.77
N ILE A 164 12.16 -0.07 8.00
CA ILE A 164 13.49 0.45 8.33
C ILE A 164 13.35 1.95 8.59
N GLN A 165 13.69 2.40 9.79
CA GLN A 165 13.64 3.80 10.16
C GLN A 165 14.66 4.62 9.35
N VAL A 166 14.21 5.76 8.84
CA VAL A 166 15.02 6.75 8.14
C VAL A 166 14.80 8.14 8.77
N PRO A 167 15.77 9.07 8.69
CA PRO A 167 15.68 10.34 9.39
C PRO A 167 14.71 11.33 8.73
N VAL A 168 14.27 11.09 7.49
CA VAL A 168 13.42 12.01 6.74
C VAL A 168 12.59 11.30 5.67
N GLN A 169 11.36 11.79 5.45
CA GLN A 169 10.58 11.44 4.27
C GLN A 169 11.22 12.01 2.99
N LEU A 170 11.61 11.12 2.10
CA LEU A 170 12.20 11.50 0.81
C LEU A 170 11.12 11.92 -0.20
N ARG A 171 11.47 12.82 -1.12
CA ARG A 171 10.70 12.98 -2.37
C ARG A 171 10.71 11.66 -3.14
N TRP A 172 9.57 11.29 -3.75
CA TRP A 172 9.41 10.00 -4.41
C TRP A 172 10.53 9.69 -5.42
N VAL A 173 10.89 10.66 -6.26
CA VAL A 173 11.97 10.51 -7.27
C VAL A 173 13.32 10.20 -6.62
N THR A 174 13.63 10.85 -5.50
CA THR A 174 14.87 10.60 -4.75
C THR A 174 14.86 9.20 -4.11
N PHE A 175 13.75 8.82 -3.49
CA PHE A 175 13.56 7.49 -2.93
C PHE A 175 13.74 6.40 -3.99
N GLU A 176 13.07 6.54 -5.13
CA GLU A 176 13.18 5.59 -6.23
C GLU A 176 14.62 5.44 -6.72
N LYS A 177 15.33 6.56 -6.90
CA LYS A 177 16.74 6.53 -7.30
C LYS A 177 17.61 5.77 -6.30
N ILE A 178 17.45 6.04 -5.01
CA ILE A 178 18.21 5.36 -3.94
C ILE A 178 17.88 3.86 -3.92
N THR A 179 16.60 3.50 -3.95
CA THR A 179 16.14 2.11 -3.98
C THR A 179 16.73 1.35 -5.17
N MET A 180 16.72 1.96 -6.36
CA MET A 180 17.22 1.34 -7.58
C MET A 180 18.74 1.13 -7.53
N GLN A 181 19.50 2.12 -7.03
CA GLN A 181 20.94 1.97 -6.81
C GLN A 181 21.26 0.84 -5.82
N LEU A 182 20.49 0.75 -4.73
CA LEU A 182 20.63 -0.30 -3.74
C LEU A 182 20.38 -1.69 -4.35
N LYS A 183 19.34 -1.83 -5.17
CA LYS A 183 19.04 -3.08 -5.89
C LYS A 183 20.15 -3.52 -6.84
N TYR A 184 20.88 -2.60 -7.48
CA TYR A 184 22.01 -2.99 -8.34
C TYR A 184 23.21 -3.52 -7.56
N ASN A 185 23.37 -3.11 -6.30
CA ASN A 185 24.51 -3.49 -5.46
C ASN A 185 24.24 -4.73 -4.57
N LEU A 186 23.03 -5.28 -4.59
CA LEU A 186 22.65 -6.46 -3.84
C LEU A 186 22.66 -7.70 -4.74
N GLU A 187 23.37 -8.76 -4.32
CA GLU A 187 23.29 -10.07 -4.97
C GLU A 187 21.86 -10.64 -4.92
N ASN A 188 21.20 -10.54 -3.77
CA ASN A 188 19.77 -10.85 -3.62
C ASN A 188 18.95 -9.55 -3.62
N ASN A 189 18.70 -9.00 -4.80
CA ASN A 189 17.94 -7.75 -4.98
C ASN A 189 16.42 -7.94 -5.06
N ASN A 190 15.93 -9.16 -4.80
CA ASN A 190 14.53 -9.52 -4.91
C ASN A 190 13.72 -9.04 -3.70
N PHE A 191 13.34 -7.77 -3.68
CA PHE A 191 12.48 -7.19 -2.65
C PHE A 191 11.68 -6.02 -3.24
N ASP A 192 10.56 -5.68 -2.62
CA ASP A 192 9.80 -4.47 -2.94
C ASP A 192 9.94 -3.43 -1.83
N ALA A 193 10.01 -2.15 -2.21
CA ALA A 193 10.21 -1.05 -1.28
C ALA A 193 9.11 0.02 -1.44
N ALA A 194 8.60 0.49 -0.32
CA ALA A 194 7.66 1.61 -0.28
C ALA A 194 8.02 2.59 0.83
N GLN A 195 7.66 3.86 0.66
CA GLN A 195 7.79 4.83 1.75
C GLN A 195 6.68 4.62 2.76
N THR A 196 6.99 4.73 4.03
CA THR A 196 6.01 4.67 5.13
C THR A 196 6.25 5.83 6.09
N SER A 197 5.18 6.45 6.58
CA SER A 197 5.25 7.44 7.66
C SER A 197 4.16 7.14 8.66
N VAL A 198 4.49 7.06 9.94
CA VAL A 198 3.53 6.74 11.01
C VAL A 198 3.50 7.84 12.06
N PHE A 199 2.36 8.03 12.70
CA PHE A 199 2.22 9.01 13.78
C PHE A 199 2.74 8.45 15.12
N THR A 200 3.47 9.28 15.85
CA THR A 200 3.93 9.02 17.22
C THR A 200 3.65 10.24 18.08
N GLU A 201 3.82 10.13 19.40
CA GLU A 201 3.72 11.27 20.31
C GLU A 201 4.75 12.38 20.02
N PHE A 202 5.86 12.04 19.36
CA PHE A 202 6.94 12.96 18.99
C PHE A 202 6.83 13.49 17.55
N GLY A 203 5.70 13.25 16.88
CA GLY A 203 5.50 13.59 15.47
C GLY A 203 5.60 12.38 14.55
N LEU A 204 6.06 12.60 13.31
CA LEU A 204 6.14 11.54 12.30
C LEU A 204 7.42 10.72 12.43
N LEU A 205 7.27 9.40 12.39
CA LEU A 205 8.36 8.45 12.21
C LEU A 205 8.36 7.99 10.75
N ASP A 206 9.42 8.33 10.03
CA ASP A 206 9.62 7.96 8.63
C ASP A 206 10.37 6.62 8.50
N LEU A 207 9.86 5.79 7.60
CA LEU A 207 10.24 4.39 7.46
C LEU A 207 10.29 4.03 5.97
N VAL A 208 11.15 3.09 5.62
CA VAL A 208 11.08 2.35 4.35
C VAL A 208 10.49 0.97 4.64
N ARG A 209 9.34 0.67 4.07
CA ARG A 209 8.77 -0.68 4.10
C ARG A 209 9.52 -1.54 3.08
N ILE A 210 10.00 -2.70 3.51
CA ILE A 210 10.60 -3.74 2.68
C ILE A 210 9.69 -4.97 2.72
N TYR A 211 9.27 -5.46 1.56
CA TYR A 211 8.63 -6.76 1.42
C TYR A 211 9.59 -7.73 0.75
N ASP A 212 9.88 -8.84 1.41
CA ASP A 212 10.92 -9.78 1.00
C ASP A 212 10.68 -11.16 1.66
N LEU A 213 10.56 -12.21 0.85
CA LEU A 213 10.36 -13.58 1.34
C LEU A 213 11.63 -14.19 1.94
N ASP A 214 12.80 -13.74 1.50
CA ASP A 214 14.11 -14.28 1.84
C ASP A 214 14.90 -13.30 2.73
N ALA A 215 14.18 -12.43 3.45
CA ALA A 215 14.78 -11.43 4.32
C ALA A 215 15.58 -12.09 5.45
N SER A 216 16.83 -11.65 5.61
CA SER A 216 17.69 -11.99 6.76
C SER A 216 18.04 -10.73 7.55
N PRO A 217 18.39 -10.84 8.85
CA PRO A 217 18.85 -9.69 9.63
C PRO A 217 20.02 -8.94 8.96
N GLY A 218 20.97 -9.68 8.37
CA GLY A 218 22.09 -9.10 7.64
C GLY A 218 21.66 -8.30 6.40
N LYS A 219 20.71 -8.83 5.61
CA LYS A 219 20.15 -8.13 4.45
C LYS A 219 19.42 -6.85 4.86
N LEU A 220 18.58 -6.92 5.90
CA LEU A 220 17.85 -5.75 6.41
C LEU A 220 18.80 -4.67 6.94
N GLN A 221 19.86 -5.07 7.65
CA GLN A 221 20.88 -4.14 8.12
C GLN A 221 21.64 -3.49 6.97
N PHE A 222 21.99 -4.27 5.93
CA PHE A 222 22.63 -3.75 4.73
C PHE A 222 21.74 -2.71 4.02
N ILE A 223 20.46 -3.03 3.83
CA ILE A 223 19.48 -2.12 3.22
C ILE A 223 19.41 -0.83 4.04
N ARG A 224 19.30 -0.93 5.37
CA ARG A 224 19.27 0.23 6.29
C ARG A 224 20.50 1.11 6.13
N ASN A 225 21.69 0.53 6.18
CA ASN A 225 22.94 1.28 6.08
C ASN A 225 23.04 2.04 4.74
N ASN A 226 22.63 1.41 3.64
CA ASN A 226 22.62 2.06 2.32
C ASN A 226 21.65 3.25 2.26
N TYR A 227 20.43 3.12 2.81
CA TYR A 227 19.52 4.27 2.88
C TYR A 227 20.09 5.39 3.73
N LEU A 228 20.63 5.10 4.91
CA LEU A 228 21.20 6.11 5.79
C LEU A 228 22.40 6.82 5.16
N GLU A 229 23.29 6.08 4.49
CA GLU A 229 24.43 6.65 3.76
C GLU A 229 23.99 7.49 2.55
N ALA A 230 22.99 7.02 1.80
CA ALA A 230 22.49 7.78 0.66
C ALA A 230 21.80 9.08 1.11
N ILE A 231 21.05 9.04 2.22
CA ILE A 231 20.35 10.21 2.78
C ILE A 231 21.33 11.23 3.35
N SER A 232 22.44 10.80 3.97
CA SER A 232 23.44 11.73 4.53
C SER A 232 24.21 12.53 3.47
N LYS A 233 24.12 12.12 2.19
CA LYS A 233 24.76 12.77 1.04
C LYS A 233 23.81 13.65 0.20
N LEU A 234 22.55 13.80 0.62
CA LEU A 234 21.56 14.66 -0.03
C LEU A 234 21.75 16.13 0.35
#